data_AF-A0A2H0WE88-F1
#
_entry.id   AF-A0A2H0WE88-F1
#
_cell.length_a   1.000
_cell.length_b   1.000
_cell.length_c   1.000
_cell.angle_alpha   90.00
_cell.angle_beta   90.00
_cell.angle_gamma   90.00
#
_symmetry.space_group_name_H-M   'P 1'
#
loop_
_entity.id
_entity.type
_entity.pdbx_description
1 polymer ?
#
loop_
_entity_poly.entity_id
_entity_poly.type
_entity_poly.pdbx_seq_one_letter_code
_entity_poly.pdbx_strand_id
1 'polypeptide(L)'
;DFDLFQEVSGKVGESVDHYQRDKELLKNRGSTSAHSHDACEPLLAGRDRFSDRIAYFTQKAMALQKSPLAFISEVYSLPSDQNQFVQTSLVSHAMCEVTADTLKKTIASDGVNRVPSSSVIAKANQLVQKYNALRSRMIKKDAQAVLEMNQFWSRVMMCLSYAQSLSSPDSHSSDKVAKKYAPKDYERPDGVLFDENRSLTGAQKVSLGLFQFSPDASGNVNPCLKQWNQNYSSCQISLDSSVSDQAEMTRILGSSYQTFNAFCGTQKPVQMFSVQINTQDPSKTHPINLNKDGTLKPAADRCVSLHFLPGNSYTPFGPLYNSTKRNLAPFLKCSLAQ
;
A
#
# COMPACT_ATOMS: atom_id res chain seq x y z
N ASP A 1 14.47 -8.94 -23.99
CA ASP A 1 14.01 -8.02 -22.95
C ASP A 1 13.81 -8.75 -21.64
N PHE A 2 14.59 -8.37 -20.62
CA PHE A 2 14.47 -8.92 -19.28
C PHE A 2 13.32 -8.21 -18.56
N ASP A 3 12.22 -8.93 -18.33
CA ASP A 3 11.06 -8.37 -17.65
C ASP A 3 11.19 -8.55 -16.14
N LEU A 4 11.78 -7.54 -15.50
CA LEU A 4 12.15 -7.56 -14.08
C LEU A 4 11.02 -8.01 -13.15
N PHE A 5 9.76 -7.63 -13.40
CA PHE A 5 8.68 -8.02 -12.50
C PHE A 5 8.31 -9.51 -12.63
N GLN A 6 8.51 -10.14 -13.79
CA GLN A 6 8.19 -11.57 -13.98
C GLN A 6 9.17 -12.45 -13.19
N GLU A 7 10.45 -12.08 -13.19
CA GLU A 7 11.50 -12.71 -12.40
C GLU A 7 11.25 -12.61 -10.89
N VAL A 8 10.59 -11.52 -10.49
CA VAL A 8 10.23 -11.26 -9.09
C VAL A 8 8.91 -11.95 -8.72
N SER A 9 7.90 -11.91 -9.58
CA SER A 9 6.53 -12.31 -9.22
C SER A 9 6.45 -13.78 -8.83
N GLY A 10 6.98 -14.67 -9.66
CA GLY A 10 6.97 -16.12 -9.42
C GLY A 10 7.78 -16.48 -8.18
N LYS A 11 9.04 -16.06 -8.14
CA LYS A 11 9.99 -16.43 -7.07
C LYS A 11 9.57 -15.89 -5.70
N VAL A 12 9.19 -14.62 -5.64
CA VAL A 12 8.76 -14.00 -4.37
C VAL A 12 7.38 -14.49 -3.98
N GLY A 13 6.46 -14.63 -4.94
CA GLY A 13 5.12 -15.19 -4.72
C GLY A 13 5.18 -16.58 -4.11
N GLU A 14 6.00 -17.47 -4.66
CA GLU A 14 6.21 -18.83 -4.16
C GLU A 14 6.76 -18.83 -2.73
N SER A 15 7.79 -18.02 -2.46
CA SER A 15 8.38 -17.92 -1.13
C SER A 15 7.38 -17.41 -0.09
N VAL A 16 6.54 -16.42 -0.44
CA VAL A 16 5.52 -15.88 0.47
C VAL A 16 4.38 -16.88 0.68
N ASP A 17 3.85 -17.47 -0.40
CA ASP A 17 2.81 -18.52 -0.33
C ASP A 17 3.27 -19.69 0.55
N HIS A 18 4.50 -20.17 0.35
CA HIS A 18 5.11 -21.21 1.18
C HIS A 18 5.21 -20.81 2.65
N TYR A 19 5.67 -19.58 2.94
CA TYR A 19 5.76 -19.06 4.31
C TYR A 19 4.37 -19.01 4.99
N GLN A 20 3.34 -18.62 4.24
CA GLN A 20 1.96 -18.52 4.74
C GLN A 20 1.24 -19.88 4.77
N ARG A 21 1.81 -20.91 4.14
CA ARG A 21 1.20 -22.24 3.93
C ARG A 21 -0.12 -22.15 3.17
N ASP A 22 -0.13 -21.30 2.16
CA ASP A 22 -1.28 -21.05 1.29
C ASP A 22 -0.77 -20.91 -0.17
N LYS A 23 -1.65 -20.62 -1.13
CA LYS A 23 -1.33 -20.52 -2.57
C LYS A 23 -2.07 -19.38 -3.28
N GLU A 24 -2.59 -18.41 -2.53
CA GLU A 24 -3.41 -17.35 -3.10
C GLU A 24 -2.62 -16.39 -4.00
N LEU A 25 -1.31 -16.19 -3.81
CA LEU A 25 -0.55 -15.30 -4.70
C LEU A 25 -0.28 -15.92 -6.06
N LEU A 26 -0.05 -17.22 -6.12
CA LEU A 26 0.28 -17.96 -7.35
C LEU A 26 -0.92 -18.63 -8.03
N LYS A 27 -2.07 -18.72 -7.36
CA LYS A 27 -3.31 -19.23 -7.96
C LYS A 27 -3.72 -18.37 -9.17
N ASN A 28 -3.90 -19.02 -10.32
CA ASN A 28 -4.47 -18.40 -11.52
C ASN A 28 -5.94 -18.04 -11.26
N ARG A 29 -6.32 -16.82 -11.63
CA ARG A 29 -7.68 -16.29 -11.47
C ARG A 29 -8.46 -16.40 -12.77
N GLY A 30 -9.72 -16.83 -12.66
CA GLY A 30 -10.68 -16.75 -13.77
C GLY A 30 -11.24 -15.33 -13.92
N SER A 31 -11.97 -15.08 -15.00
CA SER A 31 -12.53 -13.77 -15.33
C SER A 31 -13.97 -13.57 -14.82
N THR A 32 -14.42 -14.33 -13.82
CA THR A 32 -15.83 -14.38 -13.33
C THR A 32 -16.43 -13.00 -13.03
N SER A 33 -15.62 -12.07 -12.53
CA SER A 33 -15.96 -10.65 -12.45
C SER A 33 -14.73 -9.81 -12.75
N ALA A 34 -14.12 -10.05 -13.91
CA ALA A 34 -13.10 -9.17 -14.45
C ALA A 34 -13.72 -7.80 -14.79
N HIS A 35 -12.92 -6.74 -14.66
CA HIS A 35 -13.32 -5.39 -15.05
C HIS A 35 -12.49 -4.90 -16.22
N SER A 36 -12.99 -3.94 -17.01
CA SER A 36 -12.22 -3.32 -18.11
C SER A 36 -10.88 -2.76 -17.63
N HIS A 37 -10.84 -2.30 -16.38
CA HIS A 37 -9.65 -1.77 -15.73
C HIS A 37 -8.54 -2.81 -15.48
N ASP A 38 -8.85 -4.11 -15.56
CA ASP A 38 -7.84 -5.17 -15.48
C ASP A 38 -7.00 -5.31 -16.76
N ALA A 39 -7.48 -4.74 -17.86
CA ALA A 39 -6.85 -4.79 -19.17
C ALA A 39 -6.15 -3.48 -19.58
N CYS A 40 -6.08 -2.48 -18.69
CA CYS A 40 -5.43 -1.19 -18.99
C CYS A 40 -3.92 -1.29 -19.22
N GLU A 41 -3.30 -2.38 -18.77
CA GLU A 41 -1.87 -2.61 -18.89
C GLU A 41 -1.60 -3.84 -19.78
N PRO A 42 -1.11 -3.64 -21.01
CA PRO A 42 -0.82 -4.75 -21.93
C PRO A 42 0.20 -5.76 -21.40
N LEU A 43 1.20 -5.32 -20.61
CA LEU A 43 2.21 -6.23 -20.04
C LEU A 43 1.62 -7.21 -19.02
N LEU A 44 0.41 -6.94 -18.55
CA LEU A 44 -0.36 -7.74 -17.61
C LEU A 44 -1.38 -8.65 -18.31
N ALA A 45 -1.48 -8.64 -19.63
CA ALA A 45 -2.33 -9.55 -20.39
C ALA A 45 -1.88 -11.01 -20.22
N GLY A 46 -2.81 -11.91 -19.87
CA GLY A 46 -2.53 -13.33 -19.59
C GLY A 46 -1.73 -13.59 -18.31
N ARG A 47 -1.60 -12.58 -17.43
CA ARG A 47 -0.90 -12.66 -16.15
C ARG A 47 -1.89 -12.70 -14.99
N ASP A 48 -2.52 -13.86 -14.83
CA ASP A 48 -3.75 -14.00 -14.05
C ASP A 48 -3.53 -14.23 -12.54
N ARG A 49 -2.32 -13.97 -12.03
CA ARG A 49 -1.96 -14.19 -10.62
C ARG A 49 -1.85 -12.87 -9.87
N PHE A 50 -2.23 -12.86 -8.59
CA PHE A 50 -2.06 -11.66 -7.75
C PHE A 50 -0.59 -11.27 -7.59
N SER A 51 0.32 -12.25 -7.54
CA SER A 51 1.76 -12.01 -7.52
C SER A 51 2.26 -11.17 -8.70
N ASP A 52 1.73 -11.40 -9.90
CA ASP A 52 2.11 -10.65 -11.11
C ASP A 52 1.67 -9.19 -11.00
N ARG A 53 0.42 -8.95 -10.60
CA ARG A 53 -0.14 -7.61 -10.41
C ARG A 53 0.62 -6.83 -9.34
N ILE A 54 0.90 -7.45 -8.18
CA ILE A 54 1.63 -6.81 -7.08
C ILE A 54 3.07 -6.47 -7.48
N ALA A 55 3.80 -7.42 -8.10
CA ALA A 55 5.18 -7.19 -8.51
C ALA A 55 5.29 -6.10 -9.59
N TYR A 56 4.38 -6.11 -10.57
CA TYR A 56 4.32 -5.10 -11.62
C TYR A 56 4.16 -3.68 -11.06
N PHE A 57 3.13 -3.47 -10.23
CA PHE A 57 2.88 -2.14 -9.69
C PHE A 57 3.91 -1.74 -8.64
N THR A 58 4.54 -2.70 -7.96
CA THR A 58 5.68 -2.43 -7.08
C THR A 58 6.85 -1.87 -7.87
N GLN A 59 7.21 -2.50 -9.00
CA GLN A 59 8.26 -1.99 -9.88
C GLN A 59 7.95 -0.58 -10.36
N LYS A 60 6.70 -0.31 -10.78
CA LYS A 60 6.29 1.03 -11.21
C LYS A 60 6.36 2.06 -10.08
N ALA A 61 6.00 1.67 -8.85
CA ALA A 61 6.05 2.55 -7.68
C ALA A 61 7.48 2.89 -7.22
N MET A 62 8.52 2.25 -7.76
CA MET A 62 9.92 2.63 -7.54
C MET A 62 10.34 3.86 -8.36
N ALA A 63 9.61 4.23 -9.41
CA ALA A 63 9.87 5.43 -10.19
C ALA A 63 9.45 6.70 -9.43
N LEU A 64 10.22 7.78 -9.60
CA LEU A 64 9.92 9.09 -9.00
C LEU A 64 8.64 9.69 -9.60
N GLN A 65 7.74 10.14 -8.73
CA GLN A 65 6.48 10.76 -9.11
C GLN A 65 6.05 11.84 -8.12
N LYS A 66 5.25 12.80 -8.59
CA LYS A 66 4.57 13.77 -7.72
C LYS A 66 3.19 13.21 -7.41
N SER A 67 2.97 12.73 -6.19
CA SER A 67 1.68 12.15 -5.81
C SER A 67 0.56 13.22 -5.88
N PRO A 68 -0.62 12.93 -6.43
CA PRO A 68 -1.71 13.89 -6.59
C PRO A 68 -2.46 14.14 -5.27
N LEU A 69 -1.77 14.73 -4.29
CA LEU A 69 -2.29 14.99 -2.93
C LEU A 69 -2.60 16.46 -2.67
N ALA A 70 -2.44 17.35 -3.66
CA ALA A 70 -2.70 18.78 -3.51
C ALA A 70 -4.13 19.10 -3.02
N PHE A 71 -5.10 18.24 -3.34
CA PHE A 71 -6.50 18.40 -2.91
C PHE A 71 -6.74 18.12 -1.41
N ILE A 72 -5.78 17.53 -0.70
CA ILE A 72 -5.78 17.33 0.76
C ILE A 72 -4.68 18.15 1.43
N SER A 73 -4.26 19.23 0.80
CA SER A 73 -3.20 20.12 1.28
C SER A 73 -3.47 20.64 2.69
N GLU A 74 -4.69 21.08 2.98
CA GLU A 74 -5.07 21.62 4.29
C GLU A 74 -4.94 20.56 5.40
N VAL A 75 -5.37 19.32 5.13
CA VAL A 75 -5.39 18.23 6.12
C VAL A 75 -3.98 17.81 6.56
N TYR A 76 -3.02 17.87 5.64
CA TYR A 76 -1.66 17.38 5.85
C TYR A 76 -0.60 18.49 5.77
N SER A 77 -1.03 19.75 5.74
CA SER A 77 -0.18 20.93 5.56
C SER A 77 0.81 20.78 4.39
N LEU A 78 0.31 20.33 3.25
CA LEU A 78 1.10 20.21 2.01
C LEU A 78 0.98 21.52 1.20
N PRO A 79 1.90 21.78 0.26
CA PRO A 79 1.67 22.79 -0.76
C PRO A 79 0.33 22.58 -1.48
N SER A 80 -0.38 23.67 -1.80
CA SER A 80 -1.65 23.62 -2.54
C SER A 80 -1.46 23.35 -4.03
N ASP A 81 -0.25 23.52 -4.56
CA ASP A 81 0.13 23.21 -5.94
C ASP A 81 1.00 21.95 -5.98
N GLN A 82 0.52 20.92 -6.67
CA GLN A 82 1.25 19.66 -6.87
C GLN A 82 2.62 19.89 -7.51
N ASN A 83 2.80 20.95 -8.32
CA ASN A 83 4.10 21.25 -8.93
C ASN A 83 5.18 21.60 -7.91
N GLN A 84 4.79 22.04 -6.71
CA GLN A 84 5.73 22.34 -5.62
C GLN A 84 6.17 21.08 -4.86
N PHE A 85 5.59 19.91 -5.16
CA PHE A 85 5.98 18.68 -4.48
C PHE A 85 7.35 18.19 -4.96
N VAL A 86 8.19 17.84 -4.00
CA VAL A 86 9.34 16.96 -4.20
C VAL A 86 8.84 15.59 -4.60
N GLN A 87 9.43 15.04 -5.66
CA GLN A 87 9.09 13.72 -6.16
C GLN A 87 9.43 12.64 -5.14
N THR A 88 8.56 11.65 -5.02
CA THR A 88 8.74 10.50 -4.14
C THR A 88 8.55 9.19 -4.90
N SER A 89 9.12 8.13 -4.35
CA SER A 89 8.94 6.75 -4.81
C SER A 89 9.21 5.81 -3.66
N LEU A 90 9.00 4.50 -3.87
CA LEU A 90 9.37 3.48 -2.89
C LEU A 90 10.87 3.49 -2.53
N VAL A 91 11.73 4.13 -3.32
CA VAL A 91 13.20 4.13 -3.13
C VAL A 91 13.80 5.53 -3.00
N SER A 92 12.99 6.59 -3.02
CA SER A 92 13.51 7.96 -3.16
C SER A 92 14.23 8.48 -1.91
N HIS A 93 13.79 8.10 -0.71
CA HIS A 93 14.37 8.56 0.57
C HIS A 93 14.80 7.37 1.42
N ALA A 94 15.76 7.57 2.33
CA ALA A 94 16.07 6.56 3.32
C ALA A 94 14.86 6.30 4.23
N MET A 95 14.72 5.08 4.75
CA MET A 95 13.77 4.81 5.81
C MET A 95 14.34 5.26 7.16
N CYS A 96 13.51 5.87 7.99
CA CYS A 96 13.86 6.24 9.35
C CYS A 96 13.93 5.00 10.24
N GLU A 97 14.96 4.89 11.07
CA GLU A 97 14.96 3.94 12.18
C GLU A 97 13.88 4.32 13.19
N VAL A 98 13.26 3.30 13.79
CA VAL A 98 12.20 3.46 14.78
C VAL A 98 12.68 3.05 16.16
N THR A 99 12.25 3.79 17.16
CA THR A 99 12.46 3.49 18.59
C THR A 99 11.11 3.50 19.29
N ALA A 100 11.06 3.03 20.54
CA ALA A 100 9.84 3.14 21.33
C ALA A 100 9.35 4.60 21.41
N ASP A 101 10.28 5.56 21.53
CA ASP A 101 9.94 6.97 21.68
C ASP A 101 9.50 7.62 20.36
N THR A 102 10.10 7.27 19.22
CA THR A 102 9.58 7.77 17.93
C THR A 102 8.22 7.18 17.63
N LEU A 103 7.99 5.90 17.94
CA LEU A 103 6.68 5.25 17.78
C LEU A 103 5.61 5.82 18.70
N LYS A 104 5.95 6.26 19.92
CA LYS A 104 4.99 7.02 20.76
C LYS A 104 4.48 8.27 20.05
N LYS A 105 5.33 8.94 19.26
CA LYS A 105 4.93 10.15 18.54
C LYS A 105 4.19 9.85 17.23
N THR A 106 4.53 8.76 16.55
CA THR A 106 3.98 8.49 15.22
C THR A 106 2.78 7.54 15.21
N ILE A 107 2.70 6.58 16.15
CA ILE A 107 1.65 5.56 16.18
C ILE A 107 0.83 5.51 17.48
N ALA A 108 1.25 6.17 18.57
CA ALA A 108 0.40 6.23 19.76
C ALA A 108 -0.65 7.33 19.63
N SER A 109 -1.86 7.03 20.10
CA SER A 109 -2.96 7.99 20.22
C SER A 109 -3.30 8.19 21.69
N ASP A 110 -3.99 9.28 22.02
CA ASP A 110 -4.43 9.57 23.38
C ASP A 110 -5.14 8.35 24.01
N GLY A 111 -4.66 7.93 25.17
CA GLY A 111 -5.23 6.81 25.94
C GLY A 111 -4.94 5.40 25.39
N VAL A 112 -4.25 5.22 24.25
CA VAL A 112 -3.97 3.89 23.68
C VAL A 112 -2.49 3.73 23.32
N ASN A 113 -1.76 2.97 24.14
CA ASN A 113 -0.38 2.59 23.83
C ASN A 113 -0.34 1.52 22.73
N ARG A 114 -0.02 1.95 21.50
CA ARG A 114 0.17 1.04 20.35
C ARG A 114 1.62 0.63 20.15
N VAL A 115 2.55 1.10 20.98
CA VAL A 115 3.99 0.83 20.80
C VAL A 115 4.26 -0.67 20.99
N PRO A 116 4.86 -1.34 19.99
CA PRO A 116 5.12 -2.76 20.07
C PRO A 116 6.32 -3.08 20.99
N SER A 117 6.51 -4.35 21.31
CA SER A 117 7.65 -4.78 22.14
C SER A 117 9.01 -4.47 21.48
N SER A 118 10.07 -4.39 22.28
CA SER A 118 11.46 -4.20 21.81
C SER A 118 11.86 -5.21 20.73
N SER A 119 11.44 -6.47 20.84
CA SER A 119 11.71 -7.51 19.83
C SER A 119 11.08 -7.22 18.46
N VAL A 120 9.91 -6.58 18.43
CA VAL A 120 9.22 -6.19 17.20
C VAL A 120 9.84 -4.93 16.63
N ILE A 121 10.22 -3.97 17.47
CA ILE A 121 10.97 -2.78 17.07
C ILE A 121 12.30 -3.18 16.43
N ALA A 122 13.02 -4.15 17.01
CA ALA A 122 14.25 -4.69 16.44
C ALA A 122 14.02 -5.28 15.03
N LYS A 123 12.93 -6.00 14.81
CA LYS A 123 12.55 -6.50 13.47
C LYS A 123 12.19 -5.38 12.50
N ALA A 124 11.48 -4.35 12.96
CA ALA A 124 11.19 -3.18 12.13
C ALA A 124 12.49 -2.50 11.69
N ASN A 125 13.46 -2.37 12.59
CA ASN A 125 14.77 -1.81 12.24
C ASN A 125 15.61 -2.74 11.34
N GLN A 126 15.50 -4.07 11.46
CA GLN A 126 16.10 -5.00 10.49
C GLN A 126 15.55 -4.77 9.07
N LEU A 127 14.25 -4.53 8.95
CA LEU A 127 13.61 -4.19 7.67
C LEU A 127 14.15 -2.86 7.13
N VAL A 128 14.22 -1.83 7.97
CA VAL A 128 14.76 -0.49 7.64
C VAL A 128 16.24 -0.59 7.20
N GLN A 129 17.06 -1.35 7.93
CA GLN A 129 18.48 -1.51 7.63
C GLN A 129 18.69 -2.24 6.31
N LYS A 130 17.93 -3.31 6.04
CA LYS A 130 17.95 -4.03 4.74
C LYS A 130 17.57 -3.09 3.60
N TYR A 131 16.48 -2.34 3.74
CA TYR A 131 16.05 -1.35 2.77
C TYR A 131 17.14 -0.29 2.51
N ASN A 132 17.67 0.33 3.57
CA ASN A 132 18.65 1.41 3.44
C ASN A 132 19.95 0.91 2.80
N ALA A 133 20.41 -0.31 3.12
CA ALA A 133 21.57 -0.92 2.48
C ALA A 133 21.35 -1.13 0.97
N LEU A 134 20.19 -1.66 0.57
CA LEU A 134 19.83 -1.83 -0.85
C LEU A 134 19.74 -0.48 -1.56
N ARG A 135 19.10 0.51 -0.94
CA ARG A 135 18.97 1.86 -1.50
C ARG A 135 20.34 2.50 -1.72
N SER A 136 21.24 2.41 -0.75
CA SER A 136 22.61 2.93 -0.88
C SER A 136 23.38 2.28 -2.02
N ARG A 137 23.18 0.99 -2.29
CA ARG A 137 23.76 0.29 -3.45
C ARG A 137 23.12 0.73 -4.77
N MET A 138 21.80 0.90 -4.82
CA MET A 138 21.10 1.41 -6.00
C MET A 138 21.56 2.82 -6.40
N ILE A 139 21.80 3.71 -5.43
CA ILE A 139 22.34 5.07 -5.69
C ILE A 139 23.72 4.99 -6.35
N LYS A 140 24.51 3.97 -6.00
CA LYS A 140 25.80 3.66 -6.63
C LYS A 140 25.67 2.91 -7.96
N LYS A 141 24.45 2.82 -8.52
CA LYS A 141 24.13 2.17 -9.81
C LYS A 141 24.44 0.68 -9.85
N ASP A 142 24.37 -0.01 -8.71
CA ASP A 142 24.45 -1.48 -8.65
C ASP A 142 23.16 -2.10 -9.21
N ALA A 143 23.25 -2.73 -10.38
CA ALA A 143 22.11 -3.37 -11.06
C ALA A 143 21.50 -4.52 -10.24
N GLN A 144 22.32 -5.27 -9.51
CA GLN A 144 21.86 -6.36 -8.66
C GLN A 144 21.03 -5.81 -7.49
N ALA A 145 21.41 -4.65 -6.95
CA ALA A 145 20.64 -3.98 -5.91
C ALA A 145 19.25 -3.51 -6.39
N VAL A 146 19.09 -3.20 -7.68
CA VAL A 146 17.77 -2.86 -8.26
C VAL A 146 16.84 -4.07 -8.22
N LEU A 147 17.33 -5.25 -8.63
CA LEU A 147 16.60 -6.51 -8.55
C LEU A 147 16.24 -6.85 -7.10
N GLU A 148 17.22 -6.80 -6.20
CA GLU A 148 17.01 -7.12 -4.78
C GLU A 148 16.04 -6.14 -4.10
N MET A 149 16.06 -4.86 -4.47
CA MET A 149 15.09 -3.87 -3.96
C MET A 149 13.69 -4.15 -4.48
N ASN A 150 13.54 -4.55 -5.75
CA ASN A 150 12.24 -4.94 -6.30
C ASN A 150 11.71 -6.20 -5.60
N GLN A 151 12.56 -7.20 -5.37
CA GLN A 151 12.21 -8.39 -4.58
C GLN A 151 11.83 -8.02 -3.14
N PHE A 152 12.57 -7.11 -2.51
CA PHE A 152 12.29 -6.63 -1.17
C PHE A 152 10.89 -6.00 -1.07
N TRP A 153 10.58 -5.03 -1.93
CA TRP A 153 9.27 -4.37 -1.90
C TRP A 153 8.14 -5.29 -2.33
N SER A 154 8.37 -6.14 -3.33
CA SER A 154 7.35 -7.10 -3.78
C SER A 154 7.00 -8.07 -2.65
N ARG A 155 8.01 -8.54 -1.90
CA ARG A 155 7.79 -9.38 -0.70
C ARG A 155 7.02 -8.61 0.37
N VAL A 156 7.42 -7.38 0.67
CA VAL A 156 6.71 -6.51 1.62
C VAL A 156 5.23 -6.39 1.24
N MET A 157 4.92 -6.11 -0.02
CA MET A 157 3.54 -5.90 -0.47
C MET A 157 2.72 -7.21 -0.53
N MET A 158 3.34 -8.33 -0.92
CA MET A 158 2.71 -9.65 -0.90
C MET A 158 2.45 -10.17 0.53
N CYS A 159 3.39 -9.98 1.45
CA CYS A 159 3.18 -10.27 2.86
C CYS A 159 2.09 -9.38 3.46
N LEU A 160 2.03 -8.12 3.02
CA LEU A 160 0.99 -7.20 3.44
C LEU A 160 -0.39 -7.64 2.93
N SER A 161 -0.52 -8.11 1.69
CA SER A 161 -1.82 -8.59 1.19
C SER A 161 -2.34 -9.80 1.97
N TYR A 162 -1.46 -10.71 2.42
CA TYR A 162 -1.84 -11.74 3.39
C TYR A 162 -2.32 -11.17 4.71
N ALA A 163 -1.55 -10.24 5.29
CA ALA A 163 -1.91 -9.63 6.57
C ALA A 163 -3.21 -8.80 6.52
N GLN A 164 -3.63 -8.34 5.33
CA GLN A 164 -4.86 -7.59 5.12
C GLN A 164 -6.04 -8.48 4.74
N SER A 165 -5.85 -9.47 3.87
CA SER A 165 -6.99 -10.14 3.23
C SER A 165 -6.80 -11.62 2.91
N LEU A 166 -5.60 -12.06 2.51
CA LEU A 166 -5.42 -13.42 2.02
C LEU A 166 -5.30 -14.48 3.13
N SER A 167 -5.04 -14.10 4.39
CA SER A 167 -4.88 -15.07 5.49
C SER A 167 -6.18 -15.62 6.09
N SER A 168 -7.35 -15.21 5.59
CA SER A 168 -8.64 -15.57 6.19
C SER A 168 -9.45 -16.51 5.28
N PRO A 169 -9.69 -17.78 5.68
CA PRO A 169 -10.63 -18.69 5.02
C PRO A 169 -12.10 -18.32 5.28
N ASP A 170 -12.38 -17.08 5.67
CA ASP A 170 -13.72 -16.63 6.06
C ASP A 170 -14.59 -16.28 4.83
N SER A 171 -14.55 -17.17 3.84
CA SER A 171 -15.36 -17.07 2.61
C SER A 171 -16.83 -16.90 2.95
N HIS A 172 -17.32 -17.55 4.01
CA HIS A 172 -18.72 -17.46 4.44
C HIS A 172 -19.11 -16.09 5.01
N SER A 173 -18.25 -15.45 5.82
CA SER A 173 -18.54 -14.08 6.29
C SER A 173 -18.39 -13.09 5.13
N SER A 174 -17.35 -13.25 4.32
CA SER A 174 -17.10 -12.45 3.12
C SER A 174 -18.26 -12.52 2.13
N ASP A 175 -18.83 -13.71 1.89
CA ASP A 175 -19.98 -13.90 1.01
C ASP A 175 -21.23 -13.20 1.54
N LYS A 176 -21.44 -13.22 2.86
CA LYS A 176 -22.55 -12.49 3.50
C LYS A 176 -22.38 -10.98 3.36
N VAL A 177 -21.17 -10.47 3.54
CA VAL A 177 -20.87 -9.03 3.38
C VAL A 177 -21.03 -8.63 1.91
N ALA A 178 -20.49 -9.40 0.97
CA ALA A 178 -20.64 -9.15 -0.47
C ALA A 178 -22.13 -9.16 -0.88
N LYS A 179 -22.93 -10.16 -0.47
CA LYS A 179 -24.38 -10.19 -0.74
C LYS A 179 -25.14 -8.97 -0.22
N LYS A 180 -24.63 -8.32 0.83
CA LYS A 180 -25.26 -7.16 1.47
C LYS A 180 -24.87 -5.83 0.81
N TYR A 181 -23.63 -5.72 0.34
CA TYR A 181 -23.04 -4.43 -0.06
C TYR A 181 -22.59 -4.34 -1.51
N ALA A 182 -22.41 -5.47 -2.20
CA ALA A 182 -22.04 -5.48 -3.60
C ALA A 182 -23.28 -5.26 -4.50
N PRO A 183 -23.08 -4.80 -5.75
CA PRO A 183 -24.14 -4.73 -6.75
C PRO A 183 -24.81 -6.08 -6.99
N LYS A 184 -26.08 -6.07 -7.38
CA LYS A 184 -26.88 -7.31 -7.58
C LYS A 184 -26.29 -8.25 -8.64
N ASP A 185 -25.60 -7.69 -9.63
CA ASP A 185 -24.95 -8.36 -10.76
C ASP A 185 -23.48 -8.71 -10.50
N TYR A 186 -22.96 -8.43 -9.30
CA TYR A 186 -21.59 -8.74 -8.94
C TYR A 186 -21.49 -10.11 -8.25
N GLU A 187 -20.69 -11.00 -8.84
CA GLU A 187 -20.32 -12.27 -8.22
C GLU A 187 -18.93 -12.15 -7.58
N ARG A 188 -18.83 -12.34 -6.27
CA ARG A 188 -17.55 -12.21 -5.56
C ARG A 188 -16.52 -13.23 -6.09
N PRO A 189 -15.39 -12.79 -6.68
CA PRO A 189 -14.35 -13.70 -7.13
C PRO A 189 -13.58 -14.34 -5.97
N ASP A 190 -13.01 -15.52 -6.24
CA ASP A 190 -12.06 -16.17 -5.34
C ASP A 190 -10.88 -15.26 -5.00
N GLY A 191 -10.54 -15.17 -3.71
CA GLY A 191 -9.44 -14.34 -3.21
C GLY A 191 -9.77 -12.86 -3.02
N VAL A 192 -11.02 -12.45 -3.28
CA VAL A 192 -11.52 -11.11 -2.94
C VAL A 192 -12.25 -11.17 -1.60
N LEU A 193 -11.61 -10.70 -0.54
CA LEU A 193 -12.21 -10.60 0.79
C LEU A 193 -13.06 -9.34 0.90
N PHE A 194 -14.28 -9.44 1.42
CA PHE A 194 -15.14 -8.33 1.86
C PHE A 194 -15.21 -8.35 3.39
N ASP A 195 -14.83 -7.26 4.04
CA ASP A 195 -14.93 -7.10 5.49
C ASP A 195 -15.87 -5.94 5.84
N GLU A 196 -16.68 -6.10 6.90
CA GLU A 196 -17.64 -5.11 7.38
C GLU A 196 -17.17 -4.52 8.72
N ASN A 197 -16.79 -3.25 8.71
CA ASN A 197 -16.56 -2.51 9.95
C ASN A 197 -17.86 -1.89 10.47
N ARG A 198 -18.49 -2.57 11.43
CA ARG A 198 -19.79 -2.16 11.99
C ARG A 198 -19.82 -0.80 12.68
N SER A 199 -18.68 -0.22 13.04
CA SER A 199 -18.62 1.11 13.67
C SER A 199 -18.66 2.27 12.67
N LEU A 200 -18.60 1.99 11.36
CA LEU A 200 -18.61 3.00 10.30
C LEU A 200 -19.95 3.04 9.57
N THR A 201 -20.19 4.11 8.80
CA THR A 201 -21.42 4.35 8.03
C THR A 201 -21.11 4.46 6.53
N GLY A 202 -22.14 4.26 5.69
CA GLY A 202 -22.02 4.39 4.23
C GLY A 202 -21.02 3.43 3.58
N ALA A 203 -20.39 3.86 2.49
CA ALA A 203 -19.41 3.08 1.74
C ALA A 203 -18.14 2.75 2.55
N GLN A 204 -17.81 3.55 3.57
CA GLN A 204 -16.67 3.32 4.47
C GLN A 204 -16.86 2.11 5.38
N LYS A 205 -18.09 1.60 5.46
CA LYS A 205 -18.43 0.43 6.26
C LYS A 205 -17.84 -0.88 5.72
N VAL A 206 -17.48 -0.89 4.44
CA VAL A 206 -16.90 -2.07 3.79
C VAL A 206 -15.46 -1.77 3.41
N SER A 207 -14.60 -2.77 3.55
CA SER A 207 -13.29 -2.82 2.90
C SER A 207 -13.20 -4.08 2.06
N LEU A 208 -12.54 -4.00 0.90
CA LEU A 208 -12.41 -5.17 0.04
C LEU A 208 -11.05 -5.33 -0.65
N GLY A 209 -10.79 -6.59 -1.00
CA GLY A 209 -9.67 -7.03 -1.82
C GLY A 209 -8.32 -7.10 -1.12
N LEU A 210 -7.25 -7.24 -1.91
CA LEU A 210 -5.87 -7.51 -1.47
C LEU A 210 -5.42 -6.62 -0.33
N PHE A 211 -5.74 -5.32 -0.43
CA PHE A 211 -5.28 -4.29 0.49
C PHE A 211 -6.41 -3.60 1.27
N GLN A 212 -7.59 -4.22 1.30
CA GLN A 212 -8.75 -3.82 2.12
C GLN A 212 -9.11 -2.33 1.99
N PHE A 213 -9.41 -1.90 0.76
CA PHE A 213 -9.85 -0.53 0.49
C PHE A 213 -11.36 -0.40 0.57
N SER A 214 -11.84 0.74 1.06
CA SER A 214 -13.27 1.05 1.01
C SER A 214 -13.67 1.47 -0.40
N PRO A 215 -14.84 1.02 -0.90
CA PRO A 215 -15.37 1.40 -2.20
C PRO A 215 -15.99 2.81 -2.16
N ASP A 216 -15.23 3.79 -1.66
CA ASP A 216 -15.61 5.19 -1.54
C ASP A 216 -14.61 6.04 -2.33
N ALA A 217 -15.00 6.44 -3.54
CA ALA A 217 -14.12 7.21 -4.43
C ALA A 217 -13.73 8.58 -3.86
N SER A 218 -14.51 9.12 -2.91
CA SER A 218 -14.20 10.37 -2.22
C SER A 218 -13.23 10.16 -1.05
N GLY A 219 -13.19 8.93 -0.52
CA GLY A 219 -12.41 8.56 0.65
C GLY A 219 -10.96 8.21 0.34
N ASN A 220 -10.46 7.17 1.00
CA ASN A 220 -9.03 6.85 0.95
C ASN A 220 -8.57 6.38 -0.44
N VAL A 221 -9.41 5.93 -1.36
CA VAL A 221 -8.94 5.54 -2.69
C VAL A 221 -8.74 6.72 -3.65
N ASN A 222 -9.20 7.93 -3.29
CA ASN A 222 -9.19 9.09 -4.18
C ASN A 222 -7.80 9.42 -4.78
N PRO A 223 -6.70 9.51 -4.00
CA PRO A 223 -5.37 9.72 -4.59
C PRO A 223 -4.92 8.59 -5.51
N CYS A 224 -5.34 7.34 -5.26
CA CYS A 224 -5.07 6.25 -6.18
C CYS A 224 -5.83 6.44 -7.49
N LEU A 225 -7.11 6.83 -7.44
CA LEU A 225 -7.89 7.12 -8.64
C LEU A 225 -7.26 8.24 -9.47
N LYS A 226 -6.87 9.35 -8.82
CA LYS A 226 -6.15 10.45 -9.48
C LYS A 226 -4.83 10.00 -10.09
N GLN A 227 -4.04 9.21 -9.37
CA GLN A 227 -2.75 8.69 -9.88
C GLN A 227 -2.95 7.71 -11.03
N TRP A 228 -3.98 6.87 -10.97
CA TRP A 228 -4.34 5.94 -12.04
C TRP A 228 -4.68 6.70 -13.31
N ASN A 229 -5.54 7.71 -13.23
CA ASN A 229 -5.95 8.50 -14.39
C ASN A 229 -4.80 9.32 -15.01
N GLN A 230 -3.80 9.67 -14.20
CA GLN A 230 -2.55 10.28 -14.67
C GLN A 230 -1.67 9.26 -15.42
N ASN A 231 -1.60 8.02 -14.93
CA ASN A 231 -0.73 6.99 -15.49
C ASN A 231 -1.35 6.25 -16.69
N TYR A 232 -2.68 6.13 -16.73
CA TYR A 232 -3.45 5.35 -17.70
C TYR A 232 -4.54 6.22 -18.34
N SER A 233 -4.13 7.21 -19.14
CA SER A 233 -5.03 8.20 -19.75
C SER A 233 -6.04 7.62 -20.74
N SER A 234 -5.74 6.47 -21.36
CA SER A 234 -6.68 5.74 -22.22
C SER A 234 -7.65 4.83 -21.46
N CYS A 235 -7.47 4.71 -20.14
CA CYS A 235 -8.18 3.75 -19.29
C CYS A 235 -8.55 4.39 -17.95
N GLN A 236 -9.15 5.58 -18.03
CA GLN A 236 -9.47 6.40 -16.85
C GLN A 236 -10.69 5.87 -16.11
N ILE A 237 -10.62 5.92 -14.78
CA ILE A 237 -11.76 5.71 -13.89
C ILE A 237 -12.43 7.07 -13.69
N SER A 238 -13.72 7.17 -14.00
CA SER A 238 -14.46 8.42 -13.81
C SER A 238 -14.42 8.87 -12.35
N LEU A 239 -14.13 10.16 -12.14
CA LEU A 239 -14.14 10.80 -10.82
C LEU A 239 -15.48 11.50 -10.52
N ASP A 240 -16.44 11.47 -11.46
CA ASP A 240 -17.75 12.11 -11.26
C ASP A 240 -18.61 11.33 -10.27
N SER A 241 -19.37 12.06 -9.46
CA SER A 241 -20.39 11.61 -8.50
C SER A 241 -21.38 10.55 -9.03
N SER A 242 -21.66 10.55 -10.34
CA SER A 242 -22.57 9.60 -10.99
C SER A 242 -21.97 8.20 -11.28
N VAL A 243 -20.62 8.09 -11.30
CA VAL A 243 -19.85 6.85 -11.57
C VAL A 243 -18.91 6.50 -10.41
N SER A 244 -18.70 7.41 -9.45
CA SER A 244 -18.16 7.12 -8.12
C SER A 244 -19.18 6.45 -7.19
N ASP A 245 -20.22 5.84 -7.77
CA ASP A 245 -21.14 4.95 -7.07
C ASP A 245 -20.32 3.81 -6.45
N GLN A 246 -20.62 3.53 -5.18
CA GLN A 246 -20.04 2.43 -4.42
C GLN A 246 -20.06 1.12 -5.22
N ALA A 247 -21.07 0.95 -6.08
CA ALA A 247 -21.20 -0.17 -7.00
C ALA A 247 -20.00 -0.31 -7.96
N GLU A 248 -19.64 0.75 -8.68
CA GLU A 248 -18.54 0.72 -9.65
C GLU A 248 -17.19 0.56 -8.94
N MET A 249 -17.00 1.28 -7.83
CA MET A 249 -15.79 1.10 -7.02
C MET A 249 -15.65 -0.32 -6.46
N THR A 250 -16.76 -0.98 -6.15
CA THR A 250 -16.76 -2.40 -5.78
C THR A 250 -16.28 -3.29 -6.93
N ARG A 251 -16.75 -3.05 -8.17
CA ARG A 251 -16.30 -3.81 -9.35
C ARG A 251 -14.82 -3.60 -9.66
N ILE A 252 -14.33 -2.37 -9.54
CA ILE A 252 -12.93 -2.00 -9.80
C ILE A 252 -11.99 -2.55 -8.73
N LEU A 253 -12.30 -2.36 -7.44
CA LEU A 253 -11.46 -2.82 -6.33
C LEU A 253 -11.53 -4.32 -6.10
N GLY A 254 -12.68 -4.93 -6.41
CA GLY A 254 -12.99 -6.33 -6.20
C GLY A 254 -13.02 -7.14 -7.49
N SER A 255 -12.37 -6.66 -8.54
CA SER A 255 -12.27 -7.40 -9.79
C SER A 255 -11.53 -8.72 -9.59
N SER A 256 -11.73 -9.70 -10.49
CA SER A 256 -11.10 -11.02 -10.33
C SER A 256 -9.57 -10.97 -10.31
N TYR A 257 -8.97 -10.03 -11.04
CA TYR A 257 -7.53 -9.84 -11.07
C TYR A 257 -7.02 -8.82 -10.04
N GLN A 258 -7.93 -8.03 -9.44
CA GLN A 258 -7.63 -7.02 -8.44
C GLN A 258 -6.55 -6.02 -8.91
N THR A 259 -6.52 -5.68 -10.20
CA THR A 259 -5.46 -4.88 -10.82
C THR A 259 -5.38 -3.48 -10.19
N PHE A 260 -6.50 -2.78 -10.11
CA PHE A 260 -6.55 -1.46 -9.46
C PHE A 260 -6.27 -1.54 -7.96
N ASN A 261 -6.69 -2.62 -7.29
CA ASN A 261 -6.41 -2.84 -5.86
C ASN A 261 -4.90 -2.98 -5.62
N ALA A 262 -4.21 -3.79 -6.44
CA ALA A 262 -2.75 -3.94 -6.38
C ALA A 262 -2.01 -2.64 -6.70
N PHE A 263 -2.48 -1.91 -7.72
CA PHE A 263 -1.98 -0.57 -8.01
C PHE A 263 -2.13 0.35 -6.80
N CYS A 264 -3.33 0.50 -6.25
CA CYS A 264 -3.56 1.38 -5.12
C CYS A 264 -2.72 0.94 -3.91
N GLY A 265 -2.67 -0.36 -3.63
CA GLY A 265 -1.84 -0.96 -2.58
C GLY A 265 -0.38 -0.48 -2.61
N THR A 266 0.25 -0.55 -3.78
CA THR A 266 1.66 -0.16 -3.97
C THR A 266 1.87 1.36 -4.04
N GLN A 267 0.85 2.12 -4.43
CA GLN A 267 0.90 3.59 -4.46
C GLN A 267 0.73 4.20 -3.06
N LYS A 268 0.02 3.54 -2.15
CA LYS A 268 -0.22 4.04 -0.79
C LYS A 268 1.06 4.37 -0.02
N PRO A 269 2.10 3.50 0.02
CA PRO A 269 3.36 3.86 0.66
C PRO A 269 4.02 5.06 0.00
N VAL A 270 3.95 5.20 -1.33
CA VAL A 270 4.52 6.37 -2.03
C VAL A 270 3.79 7.65 -1.65
N GLN A 271 2.46 7.62 -1.59
CA GLN A 271 1.65 8.76 -1.17
C GLN A 271 1.92 9.15 0.30
N MET A 272 2.07 8.15 1.17
CA MET A 272 2.48 8.34 2.57
C MET A 272 3.88 8.98 2.67
N PHE A 273 4.83 8.54 1.84
CA PHE A 273 6.16 9.17 1.75
C PHE A 273 6.05 10.61 1.24
N SER A 274 5.22 10.85 0.23
CA SER A 274 4.95 12.20 -0.28
C SER A 274 4.44 13.14 0.80
N VAL A 275 3.55 12.69 1.70
CA VAL A 275 3.11 13.49 2.85
C VAL A 275 4.28 13.82 3.77
N GLN A 276 5.04 12.82 4.22
CA GLN A 276 6.13 13.03 5.18
C GLN A 276 7.24 13.96 4.66
N ILE A 277 7.48 13.91 3.35
CA ILE A 277 8.52 14.70 2.69
C ILE A 277 8.04 16.13 2.38
N ASN A 278 6.78 16.30 1.99
CA ASN A 278 6.27 17.59 1.51
C ASN A 278 5.44 18.38 2.55
N THR A 279 5.12 17.79 3.71
CA THR A 279 4.42 18.52 4.76
C THR A 279 5.25 19.67 5.33
N GLN A 280 4.55 20.73 5.72
CA GLN A 280 5.02 21.88 6.48
C GLN A 280 4.71 21.76 7.99
N ASP A 281 4.00 20.71 8.39
CA ASP A 281 3.66 20.44 9.80
C ASP A 281 4.61 19.39 10.39
N PRO A 282 5.40 19.73 11.44
CA PRO A 282 6.24 18.79 12.19
C PRO A 282 5.53 17.53 12.68
N SER A 283 4.22 17.59 12.92
CA SER A 283 3.41 16.45 13.40
C SER A 283 3.14 15.39 12.32
N LYS A 284 3.32 15.74 11.04
CA LYS A 284 3.00 14.88 9.89
C LYS A 284 4.21 14.16 9.29
N THR A 285 5.34 14.17 9.99
CA THR A 285 6.59 13.54 9.57
C THR A 285 7.33 12.89 10.74
N HIS A 286 8.36 12.08 10.46
CA HIS A 286 9.06 11.34 11.51
C HIS A 286 9.82 12.33 12.43
N PRO A 287 9.88 12.13 13.76
CA PRO A 287 10.55 13.08 14.67
C PRO A 287 12.02 13.36 14.34
N ILE A 288 12.70 12.42 13.68
CA ILE A 288 14.09 12.61 13.23
C ILE A 288 14.23 13.62 12.08
N ASN A 289 13.13 13.96 11.41
CA ASN A 289 13.07 14.96 10.34
C ASN A 289 13.00 16.39 10.88
N LEU A 290 13.09 16.56 12.20
CA LEU A 290 13.14 17.86 12.86
C LEU A 290 14.58 18.25 13.17
N ASN A 291 14.87 19.54 13.05
CA ASN A 291 16.05 20.17 13.61
C ASN A 291 15.92 20.27 15.15
N LYS A 292 17.01 20.62 15.82
CA LYS A 292 17.03 20.75 17.30
C LYS A 292 16.05 21.81 17.82
N ASP A 293 15.72 22.80 17.00
CA ASP A 293 14.76 23.87 17.29
C ASP A 293 13.30 23.48 16.99
N GLY A 294 13.05 22.25 16.54
CA GLY A 294 11.72 21.75 16.20
C GLY A 294 11.26 22.10 14.79
N THR A 295 12.04 22.86 14.02
CA THR A 295 11.72 23.15 12.61
C THR A 295 11.96 21.94 11.73
N LEU A 296 11.27 21.86 10.60
CA LEU A 296 11.45 20.79 9.64
C LEU A 296 12.79 20.90 8.91
N LYS A 297 13.48 19.78 8.74
CA LYS A 297 14.63 19.67 7.83
C LYS A 297 14.21 19.95 6.37
N PRO A 298 15.15 20.34 5.48
CA PRO A 298 14.90 20.34 4.04
C PRO A 298 14.40 18.98 3.56
N ALA A 299 13.49 18.95 2.60
CA ALA A 299 12.85 17.72 2.11
C ALA A 299 13.87 16.64 1.70
N ALA A 300 14.98 17.03 1.06
CA ALA A 300 16.05 16.13 0.63
C ALA A 300 16.80 15.43 1.79
N ASP A 301 16.79 16.04 2.98
CA ASP A 301 17.47 15.54 4.18
C ASP A 301 16.54 14.75 5.11
N ARG A 302 15.27 14.60 4.71
CA ARG A 302 14.28 13.82 5.46
C ARG A 302 14.37 12.34 5.09
N CYS A 303 14.01 11.50 6.04
CA CYS A 303 13.72 10.09 5.80
C CYS A 303 12.20 9.84 5.87
N VAL A 304 11.78 8.65 5.48
CA VAL A 304 10.37 8.22 5.50
C VAL A 304 10.16 7.05 6.43
N SER A 305 8.97 6.90 6.99
CA SER A 305 8.62 5.74 7.84
C SER A 305 7.32 5.11 7.38
N LEU A 306 7.23 3.79 7.54
CA LEU A 306 5.98 3.05 7.34
C LEU A 306 5.03 3.18 8.54
N HIS A 307 5.52 3.60 9.71
CA HIS A 307 4.80 3.52 10.97
C HIS A 307 4.20 4.86 11.39
N PHE A 308 2.98 5.13 10.93
CA PHE A 308 2.23 6.36 11.20
C PHE A 308 0.74 6.11 11.42
N LEU A 309 0.12 6.79 12.38
CA LEU A 309 -1.33 6.83 12.53
C LEU A 309 -2.01 7.39 11.26
N PRO A 310 -3.20 6.86 10.91
CA PRO A 310 -4.08 7.52 9.95
C PRO A 310 -4.33 8.96 10.39
N GLY A 311 -4.22 9.91 9.46
CA GLY A 311 -4.39 11.35 9.73
C GLY A 311 -3.10 12.08 10.13
N ASN A 312 -2.08 11.38 10.64
CA ASN A 312 -0.73 11.95 10.79
C ASN A 312 0.17 11.63 9.59
N SER A 313 -0.13 10.55 8.89
CA SER A 313 0.30 10.36 7.51
C SER A 313 -0.80 9.65 6.73
N TYR A 314 -0.57 9.47 5.44
CA TYR A 314 -1.51 8.82 4.53
C TYR A 314 -1.40 7.28 4.61
N THR A 315 -1.49 6.72 5.83
CA THR A 315 -1.29 5.29 6.09
C THR A 315 -2.63 4.55 6.22
N PRO A 316 -3.02 3.69 5.26
CA PRO A 316 -4.26 2.93 5.37
C PRO A 316 -4.07 1.51 5.94
N PHE A 317 -2.83 1.05 6.15
CA PHE A 317 -2.58 -0.37 6.40
C PHE A 317 -2.51 -0.73 7.88
N GLY A 318 -3.50 -1.49 8.34
CA GLY A 318 -3.63 -1.99 9.71
C GLY A 318 -2.30 -2.40 10.38
N PRO A 319 -1.51 -3.34 9.84
CA PRO A 319 -0.26 -3.77 10.47
C PRO A 319 0.77 -2.65 10.69
N LEU A 320 0.73 -1.59 9.88
CA LEU A 320 1.72 -0.51 9.92
C LEU A 320 1.39 0.57 10.97
N TYR A 321 0.10 0.81 11.25
CA TYR A 321 -0.36 1.83 12.22
C TYR A 321 -1.03 1.26 13.48
N ASN A 322 -1.47 0.01 13.43
CA ASN A 322 -2.10 -0.74 14.51
C ASN A 322 -1.22 -1.93 14.88
N SER A 323 -0.09 -1.64 15.52
CA SER A 323 0.86 -2.63 16.02
C SER A 323 0.43 -3.32 17.31
N THR A 324 -0.88 -3.41 17.56
CA THR A 324 -1.40 -4.35 18.55
C THR A 324 -0.84 -5.75 18.24
N LYS A 325 -0.52 -6.51 19.29
CA LYS A 325 0.52 -7.57 19.32
C LYS A 325 0.36 -8.72 18.29
N ARG A 326 -0.68 -8.76 17.47
CA ARG A 326 -1.03 -9.90 16.61
C ARG A 326 -0.70 -9.71 15.12
N ASN A 327 -0.46 -8.49 14.62
CA ASN A 327 -0.48 -8.24 13.16
C ASN A 327 0.88 -7.82 12.60
N LEU A 328 1.57 -6.89 13.29
CA LEU A 328 2.84 -6.32 12.81
C LEU A 328 3.99 -7.36 12.84
N ALA A 329 4.07 -8.18 13.88
CA ALA A 329 5.18 -9.12 14.04
C ALA A 329 5.16 -10.25 12.99
N PRO A 330 4.02 -10.90 12.68
CA PRO A 330 3.94 -11.84 11.57
C PRO A 330 4.26 -11.21 10.21
N PHE A 331 3.74 -10.01 9.94
CA PHE A 331 4.06 -9.26 8.73
C PHE A 331 5.56 -9.02 8.58
N LEU A 332 6.24 -8.48 9.60
CA LEU A 332 7.68 -8.23 9.56
C LEU A 332 8.49 -9.52 9.37
N LYS A 333 8.07 -10.63 9.98
CA LYS A 333 8.73 -11.93 9.79
C LYS A 333 8.61 -12.41 8.35
N CYS A 334 7.42 -12.32 7.75
CA CYS A 334 7.21 -12.65 6.33
C CYS A 334 8.08 -11.77 5.42
N SER A 335 8.05 -10.45 5.64
CA SER A 335 8.81 -9.47 4.84
C SER A 335 10.33 -9.66 4.93
N LEU A 336 10.82 -10.21 6.04
CA LEU A 336 12.24 -10.49 6.28
C LEU A 336 12.67 -11.91 5.95
N ALA A 337 11.72 -12.81 5.63
CA ALA A 337 12.05 -14.16 5.19
C ALA A 337 12.93 -14.09 3.93
N GLN A 338 13.76 -15.11 3.73
CA GLN A 338 14.59 -15.26 2.53
C GLN A 338 13.90 -16.21 1.56
#